data_AF-A0A023BTW8-F1
#
_entry.id   AF-A0A023BTW8-F1
#
_cell.length_a   1.000
_cell.length_b   1.000
_cell.length_c   1.000
_cell.angle_alpha   90.00
_cell.angle_beta   90.00
_cell.angle_gamma   90.00
#
_symmetry.space_group_name_H-M   'P 1'
#
loop_
_entity.id
_entity.type
_entity.pdbx_description
1 polymer ?
#
loop_
_entity_poly.entity_id
_entity_poly.type
_entity_poly.pdbx_seq_one_letter_code
_entity_poly.pdbx_strand_id
1 'polypeptide(L)'
;MGIEEAKKHIHKEFVSDDGLDVLFRMSFDIEEERITEFLKALKCLEEHYANESVIEKELVYQLFSMHQTLKASMGHWKVSHPKGLDKNTCWKIFDGIRHVFSS
;
A
#
# COMPACT_ATOMS: atom_id res chain seq x y z
N MET A 1 7.93 11.95 6.80
CA MET A 1 8.52 10.60 6.70
C MET A 1 9.78 10.71 5.86
N GLY A 2 10.88 10.09 6.28
CA GLY A 2 12.09 9.96 5.46
C GLY A 2 12.05 8.72 4.56
N ILE A 3 12.92 8.63 3.56
CA ILE A 3 12.92 7.51 2.60
C ILE A 3 13.11 6.13 3.26
N GLU A 4 14.05 6.01 4.21
CA GLU A 4 14.30 4.76 4.94
C GLU A 4 13.11 4.36 5.82
N GLU A 5 12.41 5.35 6.36
CA GLU A 5 11.20 5.15 7.15
C GLU A 5 10.03 4.69 6.26
N ALA A 6 9.91 5.27 5.06
CA ALA A 6 8.93 4.84 4.06
C ALA A 6 9.17 3.39 3.62
N LYS A 7 10.42 3.03 3.30
CA LYS A 7 10.79 1.65 2.95
C LYS A 7 10.49 0.67 4.08
N LYS A 8 10.79 1.05 5.33
CA LYS A 8 10.46 0.23 6.50
C LYS A 8 8.95 0.04 6.68
N HIS A 9 8.16 1.08 6.43
CA HIS A 9 6.71 0.99 6.44
C HIS A 9 6.20 0.06 5.33
N ILE A 10 6.66 0.21 4.09
CA ILE A 10 6.29 -0.70 2.98
C ILE A 10 6.66 -2.15 3.32
N HIS A 11 7.86 -2.40 3.84
CA HIS A 11 8.28 -3.74 4.21
C HIS A 11 7.40 -4.32 5.31
N LYS A 12 7.05 -3.52 6.34
CA LYS A 12 6.14 -3.96 7.40
C LYS A 12 4.76 -4.33 6.86
N GLU A 13 4.22 -3.51 5.96
CA GLU A 13 2.94 -3.76 5.30
C GLU A 13 3.00 -5.03 4.43
N PHE A 14 4.09 -5.23 3.69
CA PHE A 14 4.33 -6.43 2.88
C PHE A 14 4.48 -7.70 3.73
N VAL A 15 5.23 -7.67 4.83
CA VAL A 15 5.35 -8.83 5.75
C VAL A 15 4.01 -9.15 6.42
N SER A 16 3.19 -8.12 6.64
CA SER A 16 1.83 -8.27 7.15
C SER A 16 0.83 -8.74 6.08
N ASP A 17 1.24 -8.83 4.81
CA ASP A 17 0.43 -9.24 3.65
C ASP A 17 0.18 -10.76 3.59
N ASP A 18 0.66 -11.54 4.57
CA ASP A 18 0.14 -12.89 4.87
C ASP A 18 -1.36 -12.85 5.29
N GLY A 19 -1.94 -11.66 5.37
CA GLY A 19 -3.37 -11.49 5.30
C GLY A 19 -3.82 -10.04 5.17
N LEU A 20 -4.01 -9.57 3.94
CA LEU A 20 -5.20 -8.77 3.65
C LEU A 20 -6.50 -9.49 4.09
N ASP A 21 -6.43 -10.79 4.39
CA ASP A 21 -7.44 -11.61 5.09
C ASP A 21 -7.37 -11.53 6.64
N VAL A 22 -6.23 -11.20 7.25
CA VAL A 22 -6.02 -11.16 8.72
C VAL A 22 -6.36 -9.78 9.31
N LEU A 23 -6.37 -8.74 8.48
CA LEU A 23 -6.45 -7.35 8.93
C LEU A 23 -7.86 -6.85 9.27
N PHE A 24 -8.92 -7.62 8.97
CA PHE A 24 -10.32 -7.30 9.30
C PHE A 24 -10.68 -7.36 10.81
N ARG A 25 -9.68 -7.35 11.71
CA ARG A 25 -9.89 -7.53 13.16
C ARG A 25 -9.44 -6.34 14.01
N MET A 26 -8.97 -5.25 13.42
CA MET A 26 -8.56 -4.05 14.16
C MET A 26 -9.72 -3.05 14.27
N SER A 27 -9.72 -2.23 15.32
CA SER A 27 -10.71 -1.16 15.46
C SER A 27 -10.55 -0.13 14.34
N PHE A 28 -11.66 0.48 13.92
CA PHE A 28 -11.73 1.43 12.80
C PHE A 28 -10.63 2.51 12.81
N ASP A 29 -10.39 3.14 13.96
CA ASP A 29 -9.43 4.23 14.09
C ASP A 29 -7.98 3.77 13.81
N ILE A 30 -7.64 2.52 14.13
CA ILE A 30 -6.31 1.93 13.92
C ILE A 30 -6.11 1.61 12.44
N GLU A 31 -7.16 1.19 11.73
CA GLU A 31 -7.11 0.91 10.30
C GLU A 31 -6.94 2.20 9.49
N GLU A 32 -7.66 3.26 9.85
CA GLU A 32 -7.55 4.56 9.19
C GLU A 32 -6.16 5.19 9.35
N GLU A 33 -5.60 5.15 10.57
CA GLU A 33 -4.23 5.63 10.83
C GLU A 33 -3.20 4.86 10.01
N ARG A 34 -3.31 3.52 9.99
CA ARG A 34 -2.40 2.67 9.23
C ARG A 34 -2.47 2.93 7.72
N ILE A 35 -3.67 3.01 7.16
CA ILE A 35 -3.86 3.32 5.72
C ILE A 35 -3.29 4.71 5.41
N THR A 36 -3.48 5.67 6.30
CA THR A 36 -2.94 7.03 6.16
C THR A 36 -1.41 7.01 6.13
N GLU A 37 -0.77 6.27 7.04
CA GLU A 37 0.69 6.13 7.05
C GLU A 37 1.21 5.38 5.81
N PHE A 38 0.48 4.37 5.32
CA PHE A 38 0.85 3.67 4.10
C PHE A 38 0.80 4.59 2.87
N LEU A 39 -0.24 5.40 2.73
CA LEU A 39 -0.33 6.39 1.65
C LEU A 39 0.76 7.45 1.74
N LYS A 40 1.14 7.89 2.96
CA LYS A 40 2.28 8.79 3.16
C LYS A 40 3.59 8.14 2.72
N ALA A 41 3.80 6.85 3.02
CA ALA A 41 4.97 6.12 2.58
C ALA A 41 5.03 6.01 1.05
N LEU A 42 3.92 5.65 0.40
CA LEU A 42 3.84 5.59 -1.07
C LEU A 42 4.16 6.94 -1.72
N LYS A 43 3.59 8.03 -1.20
CA LYS A 43 3.88 9.38 -1.69
C LYS A 43 5.35 9.77 -1.49
N CYS A 44 5.94 9.41 -0.36
CA CYS A 44 7.36 9.64 -0.12
C CYS A 44 8.25 8.88 -1.12
N LEU A 45 7.88 7.65 -1.48
CA LEU A 45 8.58 6.89 -2.51
C LEU A 45 8.39 7.51 -3.89
N GLU A 46 7.18 7.91 -4.25
CA GLU A 46 6.89 8.60 -5.51
C GLU A 46 7.75 9.85 -5.68
N GLU A 47 7.79 10.71 -4.66
CA GLU A 47 8.60 11.93 -4.68
C GLU A 47 10.11 11.64 -4.76
N HIS A 48 10.58 10.57 -4.11
CA HIS A 48 11.99 10.18 -4.13
C HIS A 48 12.41 9.62 -5.51
N TYR A 49 11.62 8.71 -6.08
CA TYR A 49 11.96 8.05 -7.34
C TYR A 49 11.54 8.83 -8.59
N ALA A 50 10.81 9.95 -8.45
CA ALA A 50 10.39 10.79 -9.58
C ALA A 50 11.54 11.25 -10.49
N ASN A 51 12.77 11.33 -9.97
CA ASN A 51 13.96 11.74 -10.73
C ASN A 51 15.02 10.64 -10.82
N GLU A 52 14.72 9.43 -10.34
CA GLU A 52 15.65 8.31 -10.34
C GLU A 52 15.40 7.43 -11.57
N SER A 53 16.48 6.88 -12.15
CA SER A 53 16.39 6.03 -13.34
C SER A 53 16.15 4.55 -13.03
N VAL A 54 16.27 4.17 -11.76
CA VAL A 54 16.17 2.78 -11.29
C VAL A 54 15.56 2.73 -9.91
N ILE A 55 14.86 1.63 -9.63
CA ILE A 55 14.24 1.34 -8.33
C ILE A 55 14.79 0.00 -7.84
N GLU A 56 15.01 -0.12 -6.53
CA GLU A 56 15.49 -1.35 -5.92
C GLU A 56 14.53 -2.50 -6.18
N LYS A 57 15.08 -3.61 -6.68
CA LYS A 57 14.32 -4.80 -7.07
C LYS A 57 13.42 -5.34 -5.94
N GLU A 58 13.88 -5.28 -4.70
CA GLU A 58 13.10 -5.73 -3.55
C GLU A 58 11.84 -4.88 -3.36
N LEU A 59 11.97 -3.55 -3.43
CA LEU A 59 10.85 -2.63 -3.31
C LEU A 59 9.84 -2.84 -4.45
N VAL A 60 10.33 -3.03 -5.67
CA VAL A 60 9.50 -3.36 -6.84
C VAL A 60 8.67 -4.62 -6.57
N TYR A 61 9.31 -5.67 -6.07
CA TYR A 61 8.65 -6.93 -5.76
C TYR A 61 7.57 -6.77 -4.68
N GLN A 62 7.88 -6.07 -3.59
CA GLN A 62 6.93 -5.82 -2.49
C GLN A 62 5.69 -5.06 -2.96
N LEU A 63 5.90 -3.94 -3.68
CA LEU A 63 4.83 -3.11 -4.21
C LEU A 63 3.98 -3.84 -5.26
N PHE A 64 4.60 -4.64 -6.13
CA PHE A 64 3.89 -5.47 -7.10
C PHE A 64 3.04 -6.56 -6.42
N SER A 65 3.60 -7.23 -5.40
CA SER A 65 2.88 -8.25 -4.63
C SER A 65 1.63 -7.65 -3.99
N MET A 66 1.79 -6.55 -3.24
CA MET A 66 0.65 -5.87 -2.61
C MET A 66 -0.39 -5.43 -3.64
N HIS A 67 0.02 -4.89 -4.80
CA HIS A 67 -0.92 -4.55 -5.88
C HIS A 67 -1.73 -5.76 -6.36
N GLN A 68 -1.11 -6.95 -6.52
CA GLN A 68 -1.85 -8.17 -6.89
C GLN A 68 -2.81 -8.61 -5.78
N THR A 69 -2.38 -8.62 -4.51
CA THR A 69 -3.22 -9.01 -3.37
C THR A 69 -4.43 -8.08 -3.24
N LEU A 70 -4.22 -6.77 -3.27
CA LEU A 70 -5.27 -5.75 -3.26
C LEU A 70 -6.27 -5.94 -4.41
N LYS A 71 -5.78 -6.26 -5.62
CA LYS A 71 -6.62 -6.48 -6.81
C LYS A 71 -7.49 -7.73 -6.67
N ALA A 72 -6.95 -8.81 -6.12
CA ALA A 72 -7.71 -10.04 -5.84
C ALA A 72 -8.79 -9.78 -4.78
N SER A 73 -8.44 -9.06 -3.71
CA SER A 73 -9.34 -8.76 -2.59
C SER A 73 -10.44 -7.75 -2.93
N MET A 74 -10.24 -6.87 -3.92
CA MET A 74 -11.24 -5.89 -4.36
C MET A 74 -12.59 -6.54 -4.77
N GLY A 75 -12.56 -7.78 -5.27
CA GLY A 75 -13.77 -8.54 -5.57
C GLY A 75 -14.60 -8.86 -4.31
N HIS A 76 -13.92 -9.19 -3.21
CA HIS A 76 -14.53 -9.53 -1.93
C HIS A 76 -15.00 -8.29 -1.16
N TRP A 77 -14.28 -7.17 -1.27
CA TRP A 77 -14.60 -5.93 -0.53
C TRP A 77 -15.86 -5.21 -1.00
N LYS A 78 -16.22 -5.35 -2.28
CA LYS A 78 -17.51 -4.87 -2.81
C LYS A 78 -18.71 -5.52 -2.10
N VAL A 79 -18.50 -6.70 -1.51
CA VAL A 79 -19.54 -7.46 -0.82
C VAL A 79 -19.48 -7.22 0.68
N SER A 80 -18.27 -7.23 1.28
CA SER A 80 -18.10 -7.12 2.73
C SER A 80 -18.09 -5.68 3.27
N HIS A 81 -17.95 -4.65 2.42
CA HIS A 81 -17.85 -3.24 2.80
C HIS A 81 -17.01 -3.02 4.09
N PRO A 82 -15.76 -3.51 4.12
CA PRO A 82 -14.93 -3.37 5.30
C PRO A 82 -14.72 -1.89 5.60
N LYS A 83 -14.81 -1.52 6.87
CA LYS A 83 -14.62 -0.13 7.28
C LYS A 83 -13.17 0.28 6.93
N GLY A 84 -12.96 1.52 6.46
CA GLY A 84 -11.64 2.06 6.10
C GLY A 84 -11.08 1.64 4.73
N LEU A 85 -11.42 0.44 4.23
CA LEU A 85 -11.03 -0.08 2.91
C LEU A 85 -12.19 -0.02 1.92
N ASP A 86 -12.56 1.20 1.52
CA ASP A 86 -13.54 1.41 0.46
C ASP A 86 -12.88 1.43 -0.93
N LYS A 87 -13.73 1.45 -1.97
CA LYS A 87 -13.28 1.51 -3.37
C LYS A 87 -12.34 2.68 -3.63
N ASN A 88 -12.58 3.85 -3.04
CA ASN A 88 -11.76 5.04 -3.25
C ASN A 88 -10.37 4.90 -2.59
N THR A 89 -10.29 4.33 -1.38
CA THR A 89 -9.03 4.02 -0.71
C THR A 89 -8.18 3.07 -1.56
N CYS A 90 -8.79 2.02 -2.11
CA CYS A 90 -8.09 1.07 -2.97
C CYS A 90 -7.53 1.73 -4.23
N TRP A 91 -8.34 2.59 -4.87
CA TRP A 91 -7.88 3.35 -6.03
C TRP A 91 -6.69 4.24 -5.69
N LYS A 92 -6.71 4.97 -4.56
CA LYS A 92 -5.57 5.80 -4.13
C LYS A 92 -4.29 4.98 -3.91
N ILE A 93 -4.41 3.80 -3.30
CA ILE A 93 -3.26 2.91 -3.09
C ILE A 93 -2.71 2.41 -4.43
N PHE A 94 -3.58 1.94 -5.33
CA PHE A 94 -3.16 1.50 -6.66
C PHE A 94 -2.47 2.60 -7.45
N ASP A 95 -3.03 3.81 -7.40
CA ASP A 95 -2.50 4.96 -8.10
C ASP A 95 -1.12 5.34 -7.56
N GLY A 96 -0.96 5.41 -6.23
CA GLY A 96 0.33 5.67 -5.60
C GLY A 96 1.39 4.62 -5.96
N ILE A 97 1.05 3.33 -5.94
CA ILE A 97 1.97 2.27 -6.38
C ILE A 97 2.34 2.43 -7.86
N ARG A 98 1.36 2.72 -8.72
CA ARG A 98 1.57 2.88 -10.15
C ARG A 98 2.51 4.04 -10.44
N HIS A 99 2.32 5.17 -9.76
CA HIS A 99 3.12 6.38 -9.97
C HIS A 99 4.60 6.15 -9.71
N VAL A 100 4.94 5.35 -8.69
CA VAL A 100 6.31 4.92 -8.40
C VAL A 100 6.95 4.18 -9.59
N PHE A 101 6.19 3.40 -10.37
CA PHE A 101 6.74 2.61 -11.49
C PHE A 101 6.68 3.29 -12.86
N SER A 102 5.96 4.40 -12.97
CA SER A 102 5.78 5.11 -14.25
C SER A 102 6.83 6.18 -14.54
N SER A 103 7.79 6.35 -13.63
CA SER A 103 8.95 7.26 -13.75
C SER A 103 10.06 6.66 -14.61
#